data_AF-Q9U3P3-F1
#
_entry.id   AF-Q9U3P3-F1
#
_cell.length_a   1.000
_cell.length_b   1.000
_cell.length_c   1.000
_cell.angle_alpha   90.00
_cell.angle_beta   90.00
_cell.angle_gamma   90.00
#
_symmetry.space_group_name_H-M   'P 1'
#
loop_
_entity.id
_entity.type
_entity.pdbx_description
1 polymer ?
#
loop_
_entity_poly.entity_id
_entity_poly.type
_entity_poly.pdbx_seq_one_letter_code
_entity_poly.pdbx_strand_id
1 'polypeptide(L)'
;MEKEKSKTESLKKDEIDEANSESSKVPLAIDPEEAKLPNAGGKSEHMVVNFTSKRMAIKVRCGNALFRVEPTHMIIEPNKCRQLTINRMPGPIQKDKAIVQYLQIENDVQDPKTAFKAADSAGTKIPHLKIKLVAGASGGRQMSREVVDE
;
A
#
# COMPACT_ATOMS: atom_id res chain seq x y z
N MET A 1 13.95 -59.35 29.45
CA MET A 1 15.36 -59.41 29.01
C MET A 1 15.33 -59.07 27.53
N GLU A 2 15.54 -57.80 27.19
CA GLU A 2 16.84 -57.26 26.73
C GLU A 2 17.24 -57.86 25.36
N LYS A 3 17.51 -57.13 24.28
CA LYS A 3 17.82 -55.71 24.06
C LYS A 3 17.61 -55.42 22.55
N GLU A 4 16.90 -54.34 22.23
CA GLU A 4 16.90 -53.70 20.91
C GLU A 4 18.30 -53.16 20.58
N LYS A 5 18.68 -53.25 19.30
CA LYS A 5 19.87 -52.59 18.74
C LYS A 5 19.45 -51.59 17.64
N SER A 6 19.91 -50.37 17.90
CA SER A 6 19.97 -49.12 17.16
C SER A 6 20.59 -49.16 15.75
N LYS A 7 20.11 -48.26 14.88
CA LYS A 7 20.82 -47.62 13.74
C LYS A 7 20.01 -46.38 13.26
N THR A 8 20.23 -45.19 13.82
CA THR A 8 21.09 -44.08 13.36
C THR A 8 20.74 -43.46 11.99
N GLU A 9 20.12 -42.27 12.08
CA GLU A 9 20.24 -41.02 11.31
C GLU A 9 20.75 -41.01 9.86
N SER A 10 19.99 -40.35 8.98
CA SER A 10 20.51 -39.47 7.91
C SER A 10 19.43 -38.52 7.37
N LEU A 11 19.63 -37.24 7.65
CA LEU A 11 18.94 -36.05 7.13
C LEU A 11 19.37 -35.76 5.68
N LYS A 12 18.41 -35.63 4.74
CA LYS A 12 18.49 -34.92 3.44
C LYS A 12 17.04 -34.71 2.94
N LYS A 13 16.60 -33.66 2.26
CA LYS A 13 17.14 -32.35 1.84
C LYS A 13 16.06 -31.80 0.91
N ASP A 14 15.30 -30.80 1.34
CA ASP A 14 14.48 -29.97 0.45
C ASP A 14 14.80 -28.50 0.77
N GLU A 15 15.97 -28.07 0.27
CA GLU A 15 16.34 -26.67 0.10
C GLU A 15 15.54 -26.13 -1.09
N ILE A 16 14.59 -25.24 -0.84
CA ILE A 16 14.02 -24.36 -1.86
C ILE A 16 14.73 -23.02 -1.73
N ASP A 17 15.69 -22.82 -2.62
CA ASP A 17 16.38 -21.56 -2.89
C ASP A 17 15.36 -20.49 -3.31
N GLU A 18 15.15 -19.47 -2.45
CA GLU A 18 14.54 -18.21 -2.86
C GLU A 18 15.39 -17.02 -2.40
N ALA A 19 16.68 -17.12 -2.67
CA ALA A 19 17.61 -15.99 -2.71
C ALA A 19 17.34 -15.15 -3.99
N ASN A 20 16.21 -14.46 -4.04
CA ASN A 20 15.84 -13.59 -5.16
C ASN A 20 16.07 -12.10 -4.79
N SER A 21 17.26 -11.58 -5.08
CA SER A 21 17.47 -10.23 -5.62
C SER A 21 16.67 -9.06 -4.98
N GLU A 22 16.79 -8.85 -3.66
CA GLU A 22 15.91 -7.92 -2.90
C GLU A 22 16.32 -6.43 -2.94
N SER A 23 17.31 -6.00 -3.73
CA SER A 23 17.92 -4.67 -3.58
C SER A 23 17.38 -3.55 -4.49
N SER A 24 16.37 -3.76 -5.34
CA SER A 24 15.91 -2.69 -6.26
C SER A 24 14.42 -2.64 -6.58
N LYS A 25 13.59 -3.54 -6.04
CA LYS A 25 12.15 -3.54 -6.31
C LYS A 25 11.40 -2.91 -5.15
N VAL A 26 10.56 -1.91 -5.43
CA VAL A 26 9.65 -1.34 -4.44
C VAL A 26 8.74 -2.46 -3.91
N PRO A 27 8.63 -2.65 -2.58
CA PRO A 27 7.92 -3.80 -1.99
C PRO A 27 6.39 -3.75 -2.14
N LEU A 28 5.85 -2.58 -2.49
CA LEU A 28 4.43 -2.29 -2.56
C LEU A 28 4.06 -1.73 -3.93
N ALA A 29 2.81 -1.96 -4.35
CA ALA A 29 2.18 -1.22 -5.44
C ALA A 29 0.87 -0.57 -5.00
N ILE A 30 0.44 0.45 -5.75
CA ILE A 30 -0.83 1.15 -5.54
C ILE A 30 -1.57 1.19 -6.88
N ASP A 31 -2.83 0.77 -6.88
CA ASP A 31 -3.67 0.78 -8.09
C ASP A 31 -5.03 1.45 -7.81
N PRO A 32 -5.41 2.53 -8.50
CA PRO A 32 -4.59 3.30 -9.45
C PRO A 32 -3.53 4.15 -8.74
N GLU A 33 -2.45 4.54 -9.43
CA GLU A 33 -1.45 5.49 -8.90
C GLU A 33 -1.89 6.97 -9.00
N GLU A 34 -3.07 7.22 -9.59
CA GLU A 34 -3.62 8.56 -9.80
C GLU A 34 -5.11 8.59 -9.43
N ALA A 35 -5.49 9.60 -8.64
CA ALA A 35 -6.88 9.95 -8.34
C ALA A 35 -7.29 11.19 -9.16
N LYS A 36 -8.19 11.00 -10.13
CA LYS A 36 -8.83 12.10 -10.87
C LYS A 36 -10.20 12.37 -10.27
N LEU A 37 -10.34 13.53 -9.64
CA LEU A 37 -11.53 13.91 -8.88
C LEU A 37 -12.12 15.22 -9.42
N PRO A 38 -13.44 15.40 -9.42
CA PRO A 38 -14.05 16.69 -9.76
C PRO A 38 -13.66 17.78 -8.77
N ASN A 39 -13.58 19.02 -9.23
CA ASN A 39 -13.44 20.21 -8.37
C ASN A 39 -14.65 20.39 -7.43
N ALA A 40 -15.82 19.89 -7.82
CA ALA A 40 -17.01 19.80 -6.98
C ALA A 40 -16.89 18.76 -5.83
N GLY A 41 -15.81 17.99 -5.79
CA GLY A 41 -15.60 16.91 -4.84
C GLY A 41 -15.88 15.52 -5.42
N GLY A 42 -15.54 14.50 -4.64
CA GLY A 42 -15.72 13.10 -5.04
C GLY A 42 -14.90 12.13 -4.19
N LYS A 43 -14.93 10.85 -4.58
CA LYS A 43 -14.19 9.75 -3.94
C LYS A 43 -13.41 8.98 -4.99
N SER A 44 -12.17 8.60 -4.65
CA SER A 44 -11.34 7.67 -5.42
C SER A 44 -10.96 6.50 -4.52
N GLU A 45 -11.07 5.28 -5.03
CA GLU A 45 -10.67 4.07 -4.32
C GLU A 45 -9.38 3.53 -4.93
N HIS A 46 -8.47 3.12 -4.06
CA HIS A 46 -7.16 2.61 -4.41
C HIS A 46 -6.91 1.30 -3.67
N MET A 47 -6.14 0.41 -4.27
CA MET A 47 -5.69 -0.83 -3.67
C MET A 47 -4.20 -0.74 -3.41
N VAL A 48 -3.78 -0.93 -2.16
CA VAL A 48 -2.36 -1.05 -1.80
C VAL A 48 -2.03 -2.51 -1.65
N VAL A 49 -1.05 -2.99 -2.41
CA VAL A 49 -0.70 -4.42 -2.50
C VAL A 49 0.68 -4.64 -1.91
N ASN A 50 0.79 -5.60 -0.98
CA ASN A 50 2.05 -6.06 -0.42
C ASN A 50 2.50 -7.35 -1.12
N PHE A 51 3.57 -7.27 -1.90
CA PHE A 51 4.14 -8.43 -2.61
C PHE A 51 5.28 -9.11 -1.83
N THR A 52 5.53 -8.68 -0.60
CA THR A 52 6.60 -9.25 0.23
C THR A 52 6.08 -10.43 1.06
N SER A 53 7.03 -11.24 1.53
CA SER A 53 6.80 -12.28 2.53
C SER A 53 6.69 -11.74 3.97
N LYS A 54 6.71 -10.41 4.15
CA LYS A 54 6.76 -9.74 5.46
C LYS A 54 5.54 -8.83 5.69
N ARG A 55 5.22 -8.55 6.95
CA ARG A 55 4.16 -7.61 7.33
C ARG A 55 4.62 -6.18 7.09
N MET A 56 3.76 -5.37 6.51
CA MET A 56 4.06 -3.98 6.17
C MET A 56 3.10 -3.03 6.90
N ALA A 57 3.65 -2.10 7.68
CA ALA A 57 2.90 -0.96 8.21
C ALA A 57 2.89 0.18 7.19
N ILE A 58 1.72 0.77 6.97
CA ILE A 58 1.49 1.87 6.03
C ILE A 58 0.98 3.09 6.76
N LYS A 59 1.48 4.27 6.38
CA LYS A 59 1.00 5.58 6.81
C LYS A 59 0.79 6.48 5.61
N VAL A 60 -0.42 6.98 5.44
CA VAL A 60 -0.76 7.86 4.32
C VAL A 60 -0.96 9.29 4.82
N ARG A 61 -0.31 10.25 4.15
CA ARG A 61 -0.44 11.68 4.44
C ARG A 61 -0.77 12.43 3.15
N CYS A 62 -1.63 13.45 3.26
CA CYS A 62 -1.82 14.44 2.21
C CYS A 62 -1.49 15.82 2.78
N GLY A 63 -0.82 16.67 1.99
CA GLY A 63 -0.44 18.02 2.42
C GLY A 63 -1.58 19.02 2.38
N ASN A 64 -2.72 18.64 1.82
CA ASN A 64 -3.81 19.56 1.49
C ASN A 64 -5.10 19.15 2.17
N ALA A 65 -5.66 20.07 2.97
CA ALA A 65 -6.83 19.85 3.81
C ALA A 65 -8.10 19.50 3.02
N LEU A 66 -8.10 19.74 1.71
CA LEU A 66 -9.21 19.43 0.82
C LEU A 66 -9.28 17.95 0.42
N PHE A 67 -8.20 17.20 0.61
CA PHE A 67 -8.16 15.76 0.40
C PHE A 67 -8.09 15.05 1.74
N ARG A 68 -9.02 14.12 1.98
CA ARG A 68 -9.05 13.26 3.16
C ARG A 68 -8.77 11.83 2.74
N VAL A 69 -7.97 11.14 3.55
CA VAL A 69 -7.56 9.77 3.26
C VAL A 69 -8.06 8.85 4.37
N GLU A 70 -8.60 7.69 3.99
CA GLU A 70 -9.13 6.69 4.91
C GLU A 70 -8.85 5.26 4.40
N PRO A 71 -8.20 4.39 5.20
CA PRO A 71 -7.57 4.65 6.49
C PRO A 71 -6.25 5.45 6.35
N THR A 72 -5.85 6.19 7.39
CA THR A 72 -4.55 6.89 7.40
C THR A 72 -3.39 6.00 7.80
N HIS A 73 -3.67 4.93 8.56
CA HIS A 73 -2.69 3.95 9.00
C HIS A 73 -3.29 2.55 8.88
N MET A 74 -2.51 1.59 8.40
CA MET A 74 -2.95 0.21 8.26
C MET A 74 -1.76 -0.74 8.29
N ILE A 75 -2.03 -2.01 8.55
CA ILE A 75 -1.08 -3.12 8.35
C ILE A 75 -1.58 -3.96 7.17
N ILE A 76 -0.66 -4.32 6.29
CA ILE A 76 -0.90 -5.24 5.19
C ILE A 76 -0.07 -6.50 5.43
N GLU A 77 -0.76 -7.62 5.58
CA GLU A 77 -0.15 -8.94 5.72
C GLU A 77 0.63 -9.33 4.44
N PRO A 78 1.56 -10.30 4.52
CA PRO A 78 2.26 -10.83 3.36
C PRO A 78 1.30 -11.27 2.25
N ASN A 79 1.60 -10.92 1.01
CA ASN A 79 0.81 -11.30 -0.18
C ASN A 79 -0.68 -10.90 -0.09
N LYS A 80 -1.01 -9.86 0.67
CA LYS A 80 -2.37 -9.31 0.79
C LYS A 80 -2.44 -7.87 0.28
N CYS A 81 -3.66 -7.39 0.13
CA CYS A 81 -3.95 -6.01 -0.24
C CYS A 81 -4.95 -5.38 0.74
N ARG A 82 -4.97 -4.04 0.75
CA ARG A 82 -5.92 -3.24 1.53
C ARG A 82 -6.41 -2.06 0.69
N GLN A 83 -7.70 -1.76 0.83
CA GLN A 83 -8.32 -0.62 0.19
C GLN A 83 -7.98 0.69 0.92
N LEU A 84 -7.73 1.72 0.13
CA LEU A 84 -7.48 3.10 0.55
C LEU A 84 -8.46 4.01 -0.20
N THR A 85 -9.21 4.82 0.53
CA THR A 85 -10.12 5.81 0.00
C THR A 85 -9.51 7.21 0.08
N ILE A 86 -9.62 7.97 -1.01
CA ILE A 86 -9.31 9.39 -1.05
C ILE A 86 -10.58 10.18 -1.36
N ASN A 87 -11.03 10.98 -0.40
CA ASN A 87 -12.18 11.87 -0.53
C ASN A 87 -11.69 13.29 -0.82
N ARG A 88 -12.26 13.95 -1.84
CA ARG A 88 -12.01 15.36 -2.17
C ARG A 88 -13.24 16.17 -1.78
N MET A 89 -13.05 17.18 -0.94
CA MET A 89 -14.05 18.23 -0.69
C MET A 89 -14.18 19.14 -1.93
N PRO A 90 -15.25 19.94 -2.08
CA PRO A 90 -15.29 20.98 -3.11
C PRO A 90 -14.13 21.97 -2.98
N GLY A 91 -13.64 22.52 -4.09
CA GLY A 91 -12.63 23.58 -4.08
C GLY A 91 -12.01 23.85 -5.45
N PRO A 92 -10.85 24.54 -5.50
CA PRO A 92 -10.24 24.92 -6.77
C PRO A 92 -9.74 23.71 -7.56
N ILE A 93 -9.64 23.89 -8.87
CA ILE A 93 -8.90 22.98 -9.76
C ILE A 93 -7.43 23.05 -9.35
N GLN A 94 -6.86 21.91 -8.95
CA GLN A 94 -5.50 21.85 -8.41
C GLN A 94 -4.91 20.44 -8.58
N LYS A 95 -3.58 20.37 -8.61
CA LYS A 95 -2.84 19.12 -8.54
C LYS A 95 -2.19 19.00 -7.16
N ASP A 96 -2.11 17.78 -6.65
CA ASP A 96 -1.50 17.47 -5.36
C ASP A 96 -0.95 16.03 -5.35
N LYS A 97 -0.47 15.57 -4.21
CA LYS A 97 -0.01 14.20 -4.00
C LYS A 97 -0.38 13.70 -2.60
N ALA A 98 -0.78 12.44 -2.51
CA ALA A 98 -0.75 11.70 -1.26
C ALA A 98 0.57 10.93 -1.15
N ILE A 99 1.21 10.98 0.01
CA ILE A 99 2.44 10.27 0.34
C ILE A 99 2.08 9.02 1.13
N VAL A 100 2.41 7.85 0.59
CA VAL A 100 2.21 6.54 1.23
C VAL A 100 3.55 6.07 1.76
N GLN A 101 3.79 6.27 3.05
CA GLN A 101 4.99 5.80 3.75
C GLN A 101 4.81 4.34 4.16
N TYR A 102 5.89 3.56 4.14
CA TYR A 102 5.83 2.16 4.51
C TYR A 102 7.05 1.71 5.33
N LEU A 103 6.82 0.73 6.22
CA LEU A 103 7.84 0.09 7.04
C LEU A 103 7.57 -1.41 7.09
N GLN A 104 8.62 -2.21 7.04
CA GLN A 104 8.53 -3.62 7.44
C GLN A 104 8.35 -3.67 8.97
N ILE A 105 7.44 -4.51 9.44
CA ILE A 105 7.18 -4.71 10.87
C ILE A 105 7.26 -6.19 11.24
N GLU A 106 7.54 -6.45 12.51
CA GLU A 106 7.51 -7.78 13.10
C GLU A 106 6.07 -8.23 13.43
N ASN A 107 5.91 -9.53 13.70
CA ASN A 107 4.59 -10.14 13.91
C ASN A 107 3.90 -9.71 15.21
N ASP A 108 4.65 -9.23 16.19
CA ASP A 108 4.16 -8.75 17.49
C ASP A 108 3.53 -7.35 17.41
N VAL A 109 3.88 -6.55 16.39
CA VAL A 109 3.32 -5.22 16.19
C VAL A 109 1.87 -5.30 15.70
N GLN A 110 0.95 -4.79 16.52
CA GLN A 110 -0.48 -4.72 16.19
C GLN A 110 -0.95 -3.32 15.77
N ASP A 111 -0.29 -2.26 16.24
CA ASP A 111 -0.62 -0.89 15.88
C ASP A 111 0.44 -0.33 14.90
N PRO A 112 0.09 -0.01 13.64
CA PRO A 112 1.03 0.62 12.72
C PRO A 112 1.56 1.96 13.26
N LYS A 113 0.78 2.69 14.07
CA LYS A 113 1.22 4.00 14.60
C LYS A 113 2.41 3.89 15.54
N THR A 114 2.52 2.81 16.32
CA THR A 114 3.67 2.62 17.23
C THR A 114 4.95 2.38 16.42
N ALA A 115 4.89 1.61 15.34
CA ALA A 115 6.01 1.39 14.44
C ALA A 115 6.52 2.70 13.81
N PHE A 116 5.61 3.54 13.30
CA PHE A 116 6.00 4.85 12.75
C PHE A 116 6.59 5.79 13.80
N LYS A 117 6.04 5.81 15.03
CA LYS A 117 6.62 6.60 16.13
C LYS A 117 8.02 6.13 16.49
N ALA A 118 8.25 4.82 16.56
CA ALA A 118 9.57 4.26 16.84
C ALA A 118 10.58 4.60 15.74
N ALA A 119 10.19 4.48 14.47
CA ALA A 119 11.02 4.86 13.33
C ALA A 119 11.36 6.36 13.31
N ASP A 120 10.38 7.22 13.60
CA ASP A 120 10.57 8.67 13.72
C ASP A 120 11.56 9.00 14.85
N SER A 121 11.41 8.38 16.03
CA SER A 121 12.34 8.55 17.17
C SER A 121 13.75 8.04 16.91
N ALA A 122 13.89 6.98 16.11
CA ALA A 122 15.19 6.42 15.72
C ALA A 122 15.87 7.21 14.58
N GLY A 123 15.18 8.19 13.97
CA GLY A 123 15.69 8.93 12.82
C GLY A 123 15.76 8.09 11.54
N THR A 124 15.01 6.98 11.46
CA THR A 124 15.01 6.08 10.31
C THR A 124 14.42 6.78 9.09
N LYS A 125 15.12 6.77 7.96
CA LYS A 125 14.59 7.27 6.68
C LYS A 125 13.48 6.35 6.19
N ILE A 126 12.23 6.83 6.24
CA ILE A 126 11.06 6.05 5.85
C ILE A 126 10.83 6.17 4.34
N PRO A 127 10.88 5.06 3.58
CA PRO A 127 10.58 5.08 2.15
C PRO A 127 9.10 5.38 1.88
N HIS A 128 8.80 5.90 0.69
CA HIS A 128 7.44 6.30 0.34
C HIS A 128 7.10 6.12 -1.14
N LEU A 129 5.81 5.91 -1.38
CA LEU A 129 5.16 5.99 -2.68
C LEU A 129 4.30 7.25 -2.79
N LYS A 130 3.87 7.56 -4.01
CA LYS A 130 3.06 8.75 -4.31
C LYS A 130 1.82 8.35 -5.07
N ILE A 131 0.67 8.86 -4.64
CA ILE A 131 -0.57 8.85 -5.43
C ILE A 131 -0.74 10.27 -5.97
N LYS A 132 -0.81 10.42 -7.29
CA LYS A 132 -1.05 11.72 -7.94
C LYS A 132 -2.51 12.11 -7.71
N LEU A 133 -2.76 13.32 -7.25
CA LEU A 133 -4.12 13.84 -7.04
C LEU A 133 -4.37 14.94 -8.06
N VAL A 134 -5.43 14.79 -8.85
CA VAL A 134 -5.81 15.78 -9.86
C VAL A 134 -7.27 16.15 -9.62
N ALA A 135 -7.49 17.36 -9.12
CA ALA A 135 -8.82 17.96 -9.04
C ALA A 135 -9.06 18.79 -10.31
N GLY A 136 -9.95 18.34 -11.19
CA GLY A 136 -10.24 18.95 -12.49
C GLY A 136 -11.70 19.37 -12.66
N ALA A 137 -12.01 20.07 -13.75
CA ALA A 137 -13.36 20.54 -14.08
C ALA A 137 -14.35 19.42 -14.49
N SER A 138 -13.99 18.14 -14.35
CA SER A 138 -14.73 17.03 -14.94
C SER A 138 -15.86 16.52 -14.04
N GLY A 139 -16.98 17.23 -14.08
CA GLY A 139 -18.35 16.71 -13.91
C GLY A 139 -19.10 16.58 -15.25
N GLY A 140 -18.38 16.66 -16.38
CA GLY A 140 -18.96 16.47 -17.71
C GLY A 140 -19.04 14.99 -18.04
N ARG A 141 -20.27 14.45 -18.07
CA ARG A 141 -20.66 13.20 -18.74
C ARG A 141 -19.80 13.02 -20.00
N GLN A 142 -18.98 11.98 -20.09
CA GLN A 142 -18.65 11.40 -21.39
C GLN A 142 -20.00 10.92 -21.92
N MET A 143 -20.68 11.76 -22.70
CA MET A 143 -21.74 11.27 -23.57
C MET A 143 -21.03 10.28 -24.50
N SER A 144 -21.17 9.00 -24.19
CA SER A 144 -21.09 7.95 -25.20
C SER A 144 -21.94 8.46 -26.36
N ARG A 145 -21.27 8.84 -27.44
CA ARG A 145 -21.92 9.18 -28.69
C ARG A 145 -22.45 7.85 -29.21
N GLU A 146 -23.69 7.52 -28.82
CA GLU A 146 -24.50 6.58 -29.58
C GLU A 146 -24.65 7.21 -30.95
N VAL A 147 -23.87 6.67 -31.90
CA VAL A 147 -24.10 6.84 -33.32
C VAL A 147 -25.40 6.09 -33.57
N VAL A 148 -26.49 6.84 -33.77
CA VAL A 148 -27.69 6.30 -34.41
C VAL A 148 -27.43 6.47 -35.89
N ASP A 149 -27.04 5.39 -36.55
CA ASP A 149 -27.07 5.29 -38.01
C ASP A 149 -28.53 5.29 -38.48
N GLU A 150 -28.74 6.05 -39.56
CA GLU A 150 -29.91 6.27 -40.45
C GLU A 150 -31.32 5.79 -40.05
#